data_AF-A0A1N6JIT5-F1
#
_entry.id   AF-A0A1N6JIT5-F1
#
_cell.length_a   1.000
_cell.length_b   1.000
_cell.length_c   1.000
_cell.angle_alpha   90.00
_cell.angle_beta   90.00
_cell.angle_gamma   90.00
#
_symmetry.space_group_name_H-M   'P 1'
#
loop_
_entity.id
_entity.type
_entity.pdbx_description
1 polymer ?
#
loop_
_entity_poly.entity_id
_entity_poly.type
_entity_poly.pdbx_seq_one_letter_code
_entity_poly.pdbx_strand_id
1 'polypeptide(L)'
;METVSKNIIHEGARLKQIVRDKRMKILEFADLAGFSNQIAHYYFRKEAIKRATLLEFCALLGISLDEFYNWTHPRRTQPQPAVDFHQGQRLDELIEEKGLNKTKLADRMGLSRRALYNLLDKSVFTPDQMKKICQVLEISAKEFLGGNHVEENGADGPEIESWKDKYYRLLEDYNKALVEIARLKELQ
;
A
#
# COMPACT_ATOMS: atom_id res chain seq x y z
N MET A 1 20.06 18.50 27.08
CA MET A 1 19.94 19.16 25.77
C MET A 1 20.33 18.14 24.72
N GLU A 2 19.37 17.38 24.23
CA GLU A 2 19.62 16.39 23.17
C GLU A 2 19.68 17.11 21.82
N THR A 3 20.83 16.96 21.17
CA THR A 3 21.09 17.48 19.83
C THR A 3 20.31 16.63 18.82
N VAL A 4 19.15 17.13 18.40
CA VAL A 4 18.38 16.55 17.30
C VAL A 4 19.23 16.68 16.04
N SER A 5 19.78 15.56 15.59
CA SER A 5 20.46 15.45 14.30
C SER A 5 19.55 16.02 13.22
N LYS A 6 19.94 17.15 12.63
CA LYS A 6 19.29 17.71 11.44
C LYS A 6 19.50 16.75 10.29
N ASN A 7 18.69 15.70 10.21
CA ASN A 7 18.44 15.00 8.97
C ASN A 7 17.95 16.07 8.00
N ILE A 8 18.75 16.39 6.99
CA ILE A 8 18.38 17.33 5.92
C ILE A 8 17.28 16.61 5.13
N ILE A 9 16.03 16.78 5.55
CA ILE A 9 14.88 16.16 4.91
C ILE A 9 14.56 17.01 3.69
N HIS A 10 14.58 16.39 2.51
CA HIS A 10 14.04 17.00 1.30
C HIS A 10 12.50 17.06 1.42
N GLU A 11 11.96 18.22 1.79
CA GLU A 11 10.55 18.41 2.15
C GLU A 11 9.60 18.14 0.98
N GLY A 12 9.96 18.52 -0.25
CA GLY A 12 9.17 18.21 -1.44
C GLY A 12 9.03 16.72 -1.73
N ALA A 13 10.11 15.95 -1.56
CA ALA A 13 10.08 14.50 -1.73
C ALA A 13 9.25 13.83 -0.63
N ARG A 14 9.35 14.33 0.62
CA ARG A 14 8.52 13.90 1.76
C ARG A 14 7.03 14.13 1.49
N LEU A 15 6.69 15.33 1.01
CA LEU A 15 5.32 15.69 0.68
C LEU A 15 4.74 14.76 -0.41
N LYS A 16 5.50 14.52 -1.48
CA LYS A 16 5.09 13.58 -2.54
C LYS A 16 4.86 12.17 -2.00
N GLN A 17 5.71 11.74 -1.06
CA GLN A 17 5.59 10.43 -0.43
C GLN A 17 4.31 10.32 0.39
N ILE A 18 4.01 11.32 1.23
CA ILE A 18 2.79 11.40 2.05
C ILE A 18 1.54 11.34 1.18
N VAL A 19 1.50 12.12 0.09
CA VAL A 19 0.38 12.13 -0.86
C VAL A 19 0.12 10.73 -1.42
N ARG A 20 1.18 10.01 -1.81
CA ARG A 20 1.07 8.62 -2.28
C ARG A 20 0.63 7.65 -1.18
N ASP A 21 1.18 7.81 0.02
CA ASP A 21 0.90 6.94 1.16
C ASP A 21 -0.58 7.06 1.60
N LYS A 22 -1.18 8.25 1.46
CA LYS A 22 -2.62 8.49 1.65
C LYS A 22 -3.50 8.04 0.47
N ARG A 23 -2.93 7.35 -0.53
CA ARG A 23 -3.62 6.93 -1.76
C ARG A 23 -4.28 8.08 -2.54
N MET A 24 -3.76 9.30 -2.39
CA MET A 24 -4.24 10.49 -3.09
C MET A 24 -3.46 10.65 -4.40
N LYS A 25 -4.14 10.97 -5.50
CA LYS A 25 -3.46 11.28 -6.76
C LYS A 25 -2.82 12.66 -6.69
N ILE A 26 -1.74 12.87 -7.43
CA ILE A 26 -1.07 14.19 -7.51
C ILE A 26 -2.04 15.27 -8.03
N LEU A 27 -2.91 14.92 -8.97
CA LEU A 27 -3.97 15.80 -9.49
C LEU A 27 -4.95 16.20 -8.39
N GLU A 28 -5.43 15.23 -7.60
CA GLU A 28 -6.36 15.49 -6.50
C GLU A 28 -5.72 16.38 -5.42
N PHE A 29 -4.43 16.18 -5.11
CA PHE A 29 -3.68 17.06 -4.21
C PHE A 29 -3.56 18.49 -4.77
N ALA A 30 -3.30 18.63 -6.07
CA ALA A 30 -3.24 19.91 -6.76
C ALA A 30 -4.58 20.66 -6.69
N ASP A 31 -5.67 19.95 -6.97
CA ASP A 31 -7.03 20.49 -6.92
C ASP A 31 -7.39 20.93 -5.49
N LEU A 32 -7.07 20.11 -4.48
CA LEU A 32 -7.28 20.44 -3.05
C LEU A 32 -6.49 21.66 -2.61
N ALA A 33 -5.27 21.81 -3.12
CA ALA A 33 -4.40 22.92 -2.77
C ALA A 33 -4.62 24.17 -3.64
N GLY A 34 -5.56 24.12 -4.58
CA GLY A 34 -5.94 25.24 -5.43
C GLY A 34 -4.87 25.65 -6.44
N PHE A 35 -4.00 24.74 -6.88
CA PHE A 35 -2.97 25.02 -7.88
C PHE A 35 -2.91 23.98 -9.00
N SER A 36 -2.25 24.33 -10.11
CA SER A 36 -2.12 23.40 -11.24
C SER A 36 -1.19 22.22 -10.94
N ASN A 37 -1.36 21.12 -11.67
CA ASN A 37 -0.49 19.94 -11.58
C ASN A 37 1.01 20.31 -11.73
N GLN A 38 1.34 21.26 -12.60
CA GLN A 38 2.70 21.76 -12.77
C GLN A 38 3.27 22.39 -11.49
N ILE A 39 2.44 23.15 -10.76
CA ILE A 39 2.82 23.76 -9.48
C ILE A 39 3.01 22.68 -8.39
N ALA A 40 2.20 21.61 -8.41
CA ALA A 40 2.41 20.45 -7.53
C ALA A 40 3.80 19.83 -7.72
N HIS A 41 4.16 19.54 -8.98
CA HIS A 41 5.47 18.98 -9.32
C HIS A 41 6.62 19.94 -9.05
N TYR A 42 6.37 21.25 -9.07
CA TYR A 42 7.34 22.25 -8.63
C TYR A 42 7.60 22.14 -7.12
N TYR A 43 6.56 22.06 -6.29
CA TYR A 43 6.73 21.88 -4.83
C TYR A 43 7.37 20.55 -4.46
N PHE A 44 7.05 19.45 -5.17
CA PHE A 44 7.67 18.14 -4.90
C PHE A 44 9.18 18.07 -5.19
N ARG A 45 9.70 19.00 -5.99
CA ARG A 45 11.14 19.10 -6.30
C ARG A 45 11.89 20.06 -5.37
N LYS A 46 11.22 20.74 -4.44
CA LYS A 46 11.87 21.65 -3.51
C LYS A 46 12.50 20.90 -2.33
N GLU A 47 13.76 21.19 -2.07
CA GLU A 47 14.45 20.70 -0.86
C GLU A 47 13.81 21.27 0.40
N ALA A 48 13.41 22.55 0.39
CA ALA A 48 12.71 23.23 1.47
C ALA A 48 11.49 24.01 0.95
N ILE A 49 10.38 23.88 1.64
CA ILE A 49 9.11 24.57 1.41
C ILE A 49 8.96 25.63 2.50
N LYS A 50 8.37 26.79 2.16
CA LYS A 50 8.11 27.83 3.16
C LYS A 50 7.20 27.27 4.25
N ARG A 51 7.52 27.50 5.52
CA ARG A 51 6.79 26.96 6.67
C ARG A 51 5.28 27.21 6.63
N ALA A 52 4.84 28.40 6.22
CA ALA A 52 3.42 28.73 6.08
C ALA A 52 2.72 27.81 5.06
N THR A 53 3.31 27.67 3.87
CA THR A 53 2.81 26.79 2.81
C THR A 53 2.86 25.32 3.20
N LEU A 54 3.90 24.89 3.93
CA LEU A 54 4.00 23.53 4.42
C LEU A 54 2.90 23.21 5.44
N LEU A 55 2.57 24.16 6.33
CA LEU A 55 1.47 24.03 7.28
C LEU A 55 0.12 23.90 6.57
N GLU A 56 -0.11 24.69 5.52
CA GLU A 56 -1.32 24.56 4.68
C GLU A 56 -1.40 23.18 4.03
N PHE A 57 -0.29 22.66 3.49
CA PHE A 57 -0.27 21.31 2.92
C PHE A 57 -0.51 20.23 3.97
N CYS A 58 0.06 20.37 5.17
CA CYS A 58 -0.19 19.45 6.27
C CYS A 58 -1.68 19.46 6.66
N ALA A 59 -2.29 20.65 6.76
CA ALA A 59 -3.71 20.81 7.06
C ALA A 59 -4.61 20.17 5.98
N LEU A 60 -4.31 20.38 4.70
CA LEU A 60 -5.03 19.77 3.57
C LEU A 60 -4.91 18.25 3.58
N LEU A 61 -3.74 17.73 3.97
CA LEU A 61 -3.50 16.29 4.09
C LEU A 61 -4.03 15.72 5.41
N GLY A 62 -4.52 16.54 6.33
CA GLY A 62 -5.00 16.10 7.64
C GLY A 62 -3.89 15.48 8.50
N ILE A 63 -2.69 16.05 8.47
CA ILE A 63 -1.54 15.64 9.28
C ILE A 63 -0.97 16.83 10.05
N SER A 64 -0.27 16.55 11.14
CA SER A 64 0.48 17.60 11.85
C SER A 64 1.85 17.86 11.22
N LEU A 65 2.44 19.02 11.53
CA LEU A 65 3.81 19.33 11.08
C LEU A 65 4.85 18.38 11.70
N ASP A 66 4.63 17.93 12.94
CA ASP A 66 5.48 16.93 13.59
C ASP A 66 5.41 15.59 12.84
N GLU A 67 4.18 15.15 12.53
CA GLU A 67 3.92 13.95 11.74
C GLU A 67 4.55 14.02 10.34
N PHE A 68 4.58 15.20 9.71
CA PHE A 68 5.26 15.41 8.43
C PHE A 68 6.77 15.14 8.51
N TYR A 69 7.45 15.68 9.53
CA TYR A 69 8.90 15.49 9.70
C TYR A 69 9.27 14.08 10.18
N ASN A 70 8.39 13.47 10.97
CA ASN A 70 8.53 12.10 11.46
C ASN A 70 7.92 11.06 10.51
N TRP A 71 7.47 11.47 9.31
CA TRP A 71 6.77 10.58 8.39
C TRP A 71 7.68 9.46 7.87
N THR A 72 7.56 8.29 8.47
CA THR A 72 8.18 7.06 7.97
C THR A 72 7.25 6.42 6.95
N HIS A 73 7.78 5.98 5.80
CA HIS A 73 7.02 5.21 4.81
C HIS A 73 6.16 4.13 5.53
N PRO A 74 4.89 3.91 5.17
CA PRO A 74 4.13 2.71 5.55
C PRO A 74 4.66 1.45 4.83
N ARG A 75 5.96 1.40 4.52
CA ARG A 75 6.71 0.19 4.15
C ARG A 75 7.80 -0.14 5.17
N ARG A 76 7.35 -0.19 6.41
CA ARG A 76 7.47 -1.33 7.31
C ARG A 76 6.47 -0.97 8.39
N THR A 77 5.56 -1.87 8.68
CA THR A 77 4.88 -1.92 9.97
C THR A 77 5.88 -1.54 11.07
N GLN A 78 5.89 -0.28 11.50
CA GLN A 78 6.03 -0.06 12.92
C GLN A 78 4.82 -0.78 13.49
N PRO A 79 4.99 -1.70 14.44
CA PRO A 79 3.86 -2.17 15.20
C PRO A 79 3.32 -0.94 15.91
N GLN A 80 2.31 -0.30 15.31
CA GLN A 80 1.20 0.15 16.13
C GLN A 80 0.81 -1.07 16.98
N PRO A 81 0.43 -0.91 18.25
CA PRO A 81 -0.14 -2.00 19.01
C PRO A 81 -1.49 -2.33 18.35
N ALA A 82 -1.43 -3.06 17.24
CA ALA A 82 -2.54 -3.76 16.67
C ALA A 82 -2.94 -4.73 17.76
N VAL A 83 -4.16 -4.55 18.28
CA VAL A 83 -4.98 -5.57 18.91
C VAL A 83 -4.38 -6.94 18.62
N ASP A 84 -3.76 -7.56 19.63
CA ASP A 84 -2.88 -8.73 19.48
C ASP A 84 -3.48 -9.74 18.50
N PHE A 85 -3.03 -9.71 17.24
CA PHE A 85 -3.56 -10.62 16.23
C PHE A 85 -3.07 -12.02 16.57
N HIS A 86 -3.92 -12.76 17.27
CA HIS A 86 -3.58 -14.06 17.80
C HIS A 86 -3.66 -15.10 16.69
N GLN A 87 -2.51 -15.40 16.07
CA GLN A 87 -2.41 -16.32 14.93
C GLN A 87 -2.98 -17.71 15.27
N GLY A 88 -2.88 -18.13 16.52
CA GLY A 88 -3.51 -19.34 17.04
C GLY A 88 -5.04 -19.33 16.97
N GLN A 89 -5.68 -18.20 17.28
CA GLN A 89 -7.13 -18.05 17.20
C GLN A 89 -7.57 -18.02 15.74
N ARG A 90 -6.83 -17.31 14.89
CA ARG A 90 -7.06 -17.31 13.44
C ARG A 90 -6.98 -18.72 12.83
N LEU A 91 -6.01 -19.52 13.26
CA LEU A 91 -5.91 -20.90 12.83
C LEU A 91 -7.12 -21.72 13.29
N ASP A 92 -7.60 -21.49 14.51
CA ASP A 92 -8.77 -22.18 15.05
C ASP A 92 -10.04 -21.85 14.26
N GLU A 93 -10.25 -20.57 13.96
CA GLU A 93 -11.33 -20.08 13.08
C GLU A 93 -11.27 -20.75 11.70
N LEU A 94 -10.09 -20.77 11.05
CA LEU A 94 -9.92 -21.39 9.73
C LEU A 94 -10.20 -22.90 9.74
N ILE A 95 -9.89 -23.57 10.84
CA ILE A 95 -10.20 -24.99 11.02
C ILE A 95 -11.73 -25.19 11.09
N GLU A 96 -12.43 -24.32 11.82
CA GLU A 96 -13.88 -24.36 11.95
C GLU A 96 -14.59 -24.01 10.64
N GLU A 97 -14.17 -22.92 9.97
CA GLU A 97 -14.68 -22.49 8.67
C GLU A 97 -14.55 -23.58 7.61
N LYS A 98 -13.40 -24.27 7.55
CA LYS A 98 -13.14 -25.36 6.60
C LYS A 98 -13.68 -26.72 7.08
N GLY A 99 -14.31 -26.79 8.25
CA GLY A 99 -14.82 -28.04 8.84
C GLY A 99 -13.74 -29.12 9.06
N LEU A 100 -12.49 -28.71 9.29
CA LEU A 100 -11.36 -29.61 9.44
C LEU A 100 -11.34 -30.26 10.82
N ASN A 101 -11.10 -31.57 10.86
CA ASN A 101 -10.94 -32.26 12.13
C ASN A 101 -9.55 -31.96 12.72
N LYS A 102 -9.51 -31.29 13.88
CA LYS A 102 -8.29 -30.92 14.62
C LYS A 102 -7.33 -32.10 14.82
N THR A 103 -7.84 -33.30 15.08
CA THR A 103 -7.01 -34.52 15.20
C THR A 103 -6.33 -34.86 13.87
N LYS A 104 -7.09 -34.90 12.78
CA LYS A 104 -6.54 -35.22 11.46
C LYS A 104 -5.56 -34.14 10.98
N LEU A 105 -5.79 -32.89 11.37
CA LEU A 105 -4.87 -31.79 11.08
C LEU A 105 -3.55 -31.95 11.84
N ALA A 106 -3.60 -32.31 13.13
CA ALA A 106 -2.41 -32.60 13.91
C ALA A 106 -1.58 -33.71 13.24
N ASP A 107 -2.22 -34.78 12.79
CA ASP A 107 -1.58 -35.88 12.09
C ASP A 107 -0.93 -35.43 10.77
N ARG A 108 -1.62 -34.64 9.94
CA ARG A 108 -1.06 -34.06 8.70
C ARG A 108 0.11 -33.11 8.97
N MET A 109 0.04 -32.39 10.08
CA MET A 109 1.13 -31.53 10.52
C MET A 109 2.25 -32.31 11.22
N GLY A 110 2.13 -33.62 11.43
CA GLY A 110 3.10 -34.39 12.21
C GLY A 110 3.29 -33.86 13.64
N LEU A 111 2.22 -33.34 14.24
CA LEU A 111 2.18 -32.79 15.59
C LEU A 111 1.36 -33.74 16.48
N SER A 112 1.75 -33.84 17.76
CA SER A 112 0.86 -34.44 18.75
C SER A 112 -0.38 -33.57 18.94
N ARG A 113 -1.51 -34.15 19.35
CA ARG A 113 -2.73 -33.37 19.68
C ARG A 113 -2.43 -32.26 20.68
N ARG A 114 -1.59 -32.53 21.69
CA ARG A 114 -1.16 -31.53 22.68
C ARG A 114 -0.38 -30.38 22.04
N ALA A 115 0.52 -30.69 21.10
CA ALA A 115 1.27 -29.68 20.38
C ALA A 115 0.39 -28.82 19.47
N LEU A 116 -0.70 -29.37 18.92
CA LEU A 116 -1.68 -28.58 18.17
C LEU A 116 -2.41 -27.58 19.08
N TYR A 117 -2.91 -27.99 20.25
CA TYR A 117 -3.56 -27.05 21.18
C TYR A 117 -2.60 -25.94 21.66
N ASN A 118 -1.34 -26.28 21.93
CA ASN A 118 -0.32 -25.28 22.25
C ASN A 118 -0.03 -24.32 21.08
N LEU A 119 -0.25 -24.77 19.84
CA LEU A 119 -0.11 -23.93 18.65
C LEU A 119 -1.31 -22.99 18.51
N LEU A 120 -2.53 -23.45 18.81
CA LEU A 120 -3.75 -22.64 18.81
C LEU A 120 -3.76 -21.57 19.91
N ASP A 121 -3.04 -21.80 21.00
CA ASP A 121 -2.86 -20.84 22.11
C ASP A 121 -1.67 -19.88 21.88
N LYS A 122 -1.03 -19.95 20.72
CA LYS A 122 0.14 -19.12 20.41
C LYS A 122 -0.26 -17.85 19.65
N SER A 123 0.13 -16.70 20.20
CA SER A 123 -0.17 -15.40 19.58
C SER A 123 0.55 -15.20 18.24
N VAL A 124 1.79 -15.68 18.12
CA VAL A 124 2.61 -15.53 16.90
C VAL A 124 3.34 -16.83 16.58
N PHE A 125 3.24 -17.29 15.33
CA PHE A 125 3.92 -18.46 14.82
C PHE A 125 5.34 -18.13 14.35
N THR A 126 6.24 -19.10 14.46
CA THR A 126 7.54 -19.00 13.81
C THR A 126 7.37 -19.08 12.28
N PRO A 127 8.34 -18.60 11.48
CA PRO A 127 8.29 -18.72 10.02
C PRO A 127 8.09 -20.16 9.54
N ASP A 128 8.71 -21.13 10.21
CA ASP A 128 8.57 -22.56 9.88
C ASP A 128 7.18 -23.09 10.19
N GLN A 129 6.61 -22.69 11.34
CA GLN A 129 5.24 -23.03 11.72
C GLN A 129 4.25 -22.46 10.70
N MET A 130 4.40 -21.18 10.36
CA MET A 130 3.55 -20.50 9.37
C MET A 130 3.61 -21.19 8.01
N LYS A 131 4.81 -21.51 7.51
CA LYS A 131 5.01 -22.20 6.24
C LYS A 131 4.33 -23.56 6.23
N LYS A 132 4.47 -24.33 7.31
CA LYS A 132 3.87 -25.66 7.45
C LYS A 132 2.34 -25.60 7.51
N ILE A 133 1.78 -24.62 8.21
CA ILE A 133 0.33 -24.39 8.28
C ILE A 133 -0.22 -24.03 6.90
N CYS A 134 0.41 -23.06 6.22
CA CYS A 134 0.02 -22.66 4.86
C CYS A 134 0.06 -23.84 3.89
N GLN A 135 1.08 -24.69 4.00
CA GLN A 135 1.21 -25.89 3.17
C GLN A 135 0.11 -26.93 3.44
N VAL A 136 -0.21 -27.20 4.72
CA VAL A 136 -1.22 -28.22 5.08
C VAL A 136 -2.65 -27.74 4.80
N LEU A 137 -2.90 -26.44 4.93
CA LEU A 137 -4.20 -25.82 4.65
C LEU A 137 -4.38 -25.41 3.19
N GLU A 138 -3.32 -25.55 2.37
CA GLU A 138 -3.27 -25.15 0.96
C GLU A 138 -3.68 -23.69 0.73
N ILE A 139 -3.25 -22.80 1.63
CA ILE A 139 -3.54 -21.35 1.58
C ILE A 139 -2.25 -20.54 1.54
N SER A 140 -2.35 -19.32 1.02
CA SER A 140 -1.23 -18.38 1.08
C SER A 140 -1.09 -17.76 2.49
N ALA A 141 0.12 -17.32 2.85
CA ALA A 141 0.32 -16.58 4.11
C ALA A 141 -0.52 -15.28 4.15
N LYS A 142 -0.79 -14.68 2.98
CA LYS A 142 -1.65 -13.49 2.86
C LYS A 142 -3.11 -13.82 3.20
N GLU A 143 -3.60 -14.95 2.72
CA GLU A 143 -4.95 -15.46 3.00
C GLU A 143 -5.10 -15.87 4.47
N PHE A 144 -4.08 -16.52 5.04
CA PHE A 144 -4.04 -16.87 6.47
C PHE A 144 -4.18 -15.62 7.36
N LEU A 145 -3.42 -14.56 7.07
CA LEU A 145 -3.40 -13.31 7.84
C LEU A 145 -4.62 -12.40 7.61
N GLY A 146 -5.67 -12.88 6.95
CA GLY A 146 -6.90 -12.11 6.74
C GLY A 146 -6.78 -11.04 5.65
N GLY A 147 -5.88 -11.24 4.68
CA GLY A 147 -5.93 -10.49 3.43
C GLY A 147 -7.23 -10.82 2.73
N ASN A 148 -8.23 -9.95 2.92
CA ASN A 148 -9.60 -10.09 2.43
C ASN A 148 -9.69 -10.89 1.12
N HIS A 149 -10.60 -11.85 1.15
CA HIS A 149 -11.39 -12.25 -0.02
C HIS A 149 -12.06 -10.99 -0.60
N VAL A 150 -11.32 -10.24 -1.43
CA VAL A 150 -11.84 -9.33 -2.45
C VAL A 150 -10.90 -9.48 -3.64
N GLU A 151 -11.33 -10.37 -4.53
CA GLU A 151 -11.23 -10.28 -5.99
C GLU A 151 -9.85 -10.10 -6.67
N GLU A 152 -9.76 -10.76 -7.82
CA GLU A 152 -8.75 -10.63 -8.83
C GLU A 152 -8.40 -9.19 -9.21
N ASN A 153 -7.19 -9.05 -9.76
CA ASN A 153 -6.60 -7.90 -10.45
C ASN A 153 -5.84 -6.89 -9.60
N GLY A 154 -4.56 -6.74 -9.95
CA GLY A 154 -3.72 -5.66 -9.45
C GLY A 154 -2.29 -6.07 -9.16
N ALA A 155 -1.63 -6.76 -10.10
CA ALA A 155 -0.18 -6.73 -10.17
C ALA A 155 0.24 -5.31 -10.63
N ASP A 156 0.09 -4.32 -9.74
CA ASP A 156 0.56 -2.95 -9.95
C ASP A 156 2.08 -2.91 -9.78
N GLY A 157 2.76 -3.33 -10.84
CA GLY A 157 4.17 -3.03 -11.05
C GLY A 157 4.33 -1.67 -11.76
N PRO A 158 5.38 -0.89 -11.46
CA PRO A 158 5.67 0.41 -12.09
C PRO A 158 5.85 0.37 -13.62
N GLU A 159 5.86 -0.83 -14.21
CA GLU A 159 5.95 -1.07 -15.64
C GLU A 159 4.61 -0.88 -16.36
N ILE A 160 3.47 -1.21 -15.73
CA ILE A 160 2.14 -1.11 -16.34
C ILE A 160 1.71 0.36 -16.47
N GLU A 161 2.04 1.20 -15.48
CA GLU A 161 1.74 2.64 -15.51
C GLU A 161 2.45 3.32 -16.69
N SER A 162 3.70 2.93 -16.97
CA SER A 162 4.48 3.38 -18.14
C SER A 162 3.88 2.96 -19.49
N TRP A 163 3.34 1.74 -19.58
CA TRP A 163 2.69 1.26 -20.81
C TRP A 163 1.33 1.89 -21.04
N LYS A 164 0.57 2.11 -19.96
CA LYS A 164 -0.73 2.77 -19.99
C LYS A 164 -0.59 4.22 -20.50
N ASP A 165 0.40 4.96 -20.01
CA ASP A 165 0.69 6.32 -20.48
C ASP A 165 1.11 6.37 -21.95
N LYS A 166 1.96 5.41 -22.39
CA LYS A 166 2.35 5.30 -23.81
C LYS A 166 1.16 4.97 -24.71
N TYR A 167 0.27 4.09 -24.25
CA TYR A 167 -0.93 3.70 -24.99
C TYR A 167 -1.91 4.86 -25.15
N TYR A 168 -2.18 5.62 -24.08
CA TYR A 168 -3.06 6.79 -24.17
C TYR A 168 -2.50 7.86 -25.11
N ARG A 169 -1.19 8.11 -25.05
CA ARG A 169 -0.55 9.08 -25.95
C ARG A 169 -0.69 8.67 -27.42
N LEU A 170 -0.52 7.38 -27.72
CA LEU A 170 -0.70 6.84 -29.07
C LEU A 170 -2.14 7.01 -29.57
N LEU A 171 -3.14 6.76 -28.71
CA LEU A 171 -4.56 6.96 -29.04
C LEU A 171 -4.88 8.43 -29.35
N GLU A 172 -4.34 9.35 -28.56
CA GLU A 172 -4.51 10.79 -28.79
C GLU A 172 -3.90 11.23 -30.12
N ASP A 173 -2.70 10.75 -30.44
CA ASP A 173 -2.03 11.08 -31.70
C ASP A 173 -2.80 10.52 -32.90
N TYR A 174 -3.35 9.30 -32.79
CA TYR A 174 -4.21 8.71 -33.82
C TYR A 174 -5.50 9.50 -34.02
N ASN A 175 -6.17 9.90 -32.95
CA ASN A 175 -7.39 10.68 -33.03
C ASN A 175 -7.14 12.05 -33.67
N LYS A 176 -6.03 12.72 -33.35
CA LYS A 176 -5.65 13.99 -33.99
C LYS A 176 -5.41 13.81 -35.49
N ALA A 177 -4.69 12.75 -35.88
CA ALA A 177 -4.45 12.44 -37.28
C ALA A 177 -5.75 12.15 -38.04
N LEU A 178 -6.68 11.40 -37.45
CA LEU A 178 -7.99 11.11 -38.05
C LEU A 178 -8.83 12.38 -38.23
N VAL A 179 -8.85 13.27 -37.24
CA VAL A 179 -9.55 14.55 -37.34
C VAL A 179 -8.97 15.42 -38.44
N GLU A 180 -7.64 15.49 -38.57
CA GLU A 180 -6.99 16.28 -39.61
C GLU A 180 -7.22 15.69 -41.00
N ILE A 181 -7.19 14.36 -41.15
CA ILE A 181 -7.52 13.69 -42.41
C ILE A 181 -8.99 13.93 -42.80
N ALA A 182 -9.91 13.87 -41.85
CA ALA A 182 -11.32 14.17 -42.08
C ALA A 182 -11.50 15.61 -42.57
N ARG A 183 -10.84 16.56 -41.91
CA ARG A 183 -10.85 17.98 -42.30
C ARG A 183 -10.27 18.23 -43.70
N LEU A 184 -9.18 17.56 -44.05
CA LEU A 184 -8.57 17.67 -45.37
C LEU A 184 -9.44 17.06 -46.48
N LYS A 185 -10.20 16.01 -46.18
CA LYS A 185 -11.16 15.41 -47.11
C LYS A 185 -12.39 16.27 -47.35
N GLU A 186 -12.80 17.12 -46.40
CA GLU A 186 -13.91 18.06 -46.59
C GLU A 186 -13.52 19.30 -47.42
N LEU A 187 -12.22 19.54 -47.63
CA LEU A 187 -11.67 20.66 -48.41
C LEU A 187 -11.33 20.29 -49.86
N GLN A 188 -11.48 19.01 -50.25
CA GLN A 188 -11.36 18.52 -51.64
C GLN A 188 -12.74 18.29 -52.25
#